data_AF-A0A7X7SNT9-F1
#
_entry.id   AF-A0A7X7SNT9-F1
#
_cell.length_a   1.000
_cell.length_b   1.000
_cell.length_c   1.000
_cell.angle_alpha   90.00
_cell.angle_beta   90.00
_cell.angle_gamma   90.00
#
_symmetry.space_group_name_H-M   'P 1'
#
loop_
_entity.id
_entity.type
_entity.pdbx_description
1 polymer ?
#
loop_
_entity_poly.entity_id
_entity_poly.type
_entity_poly.pdbx_seq_one_letter_code
_entity_poly.pdbx_strand_id
1 'polypeptide(L)' 'MGLNALLYVVSLLLGLIIGSFLNVVAYRVPKKESLIRPGSHCPSCGHAVRWHDNVPVLGWLA' A
#
# COMPACT_ATOMS: atom_id res chain seq x y z
N MET A 1 -25.31 10.87 14.88
CA MET A 1 -24.76 10.84 13.51
C MET A 1 -23.23 10.97 13.47
N GLY A 2 -22.59 11.80 14.30
CA GLY A 2 -21.13 12.03 14.24
C GLY A 2 -20.22 10.84 14.62
N LEU A 3 -20.52 10.11 15.71
CA LEU A 3 -19.65 9.00 16.15
C LEU A 3 -19.60 7.86 15.14
N ASN A 4 -20.75 7.43 14.61
CA ASN A 4 -20.80 6.34 13.62
C ASN A 4 -20.04 6.72 12.34
N ALA A 5 -20.21 7.96 11.86
CA ALA A 5 -19.48 8.46 10.70
C ALA A 5 -17.96 8.45 10.94
N LEU A 6 -17.51 8.91 12.12
CA LEU A 6 -16.11 8.85 12.51
C LEU A 6 -15.58 7.42 12.52
N LEU A 7 -16.32 6.48 13.13
CA LEU A 7 -15.94 5.07 13.18
C LEU A 7 -15.82 4.47 11.78
N TYR A 8 -16.75 4.77 10.86
CA TYR A 8 -16.68 4.30 9.48
C TYR A 8 -15.47 4.84 8.74
N VAL A 9 -15.18 6.15 8.85
CA VAL A 9 -14.01 6.77 8.21
C VAL A 9 -12.72 6.16 8.74
N VAL A 10 -12.58 6.00 10.06
CA VAL A 10 -11.40 5.38 10.68
C VAL A 10 -11.24 3.93 10.22
N SER A 11 -12.33 3.17 10.18
CA SER A 11 -12.32 1.76 9.73
C SER A 11 -11.88 1.65 8.26
N LEU A 12 -12.36 2.55 7.40
CA LEU A 12 -11.98 2.62 5.99
C LEU A 12 -10.48 2.92 5.83
N LEU A 13 -9.98 3.95 6.52
CA LEU A 13 -8.57 4.34 6.44
C LEU A 13 -7.65 3.22 6.96
N LEU A 14 -8.00 2.60 8.10
CA LEU A 14 -7.26 1.45 8.62
C LEU A 14 -7.28 0.27 7.65
N GLY A 15 -8.45 -0.04 7.08
CA GLY A 15 -8.59 -1.09 6.07
C GLY A 15 -7.70 -0.85 4.85
N LEU A 16 -7.62 0.39 4.36
CA LEU A 16 -6.76 0.76 3.24
C LEU A 16 -5.27 0.62 3.59
N ILE A 17 -4.86 1.06 4.78
CA ILE A 17 -3.47 0.95 5.24
C ILE A 17 -3.06 -0.52 5.40
N ILE A 18 -3.88 -1.31 6.10
CA ILE A 18 -3.63 -2.73 6.37
C ILE A 18 -3.64 -3.52 5.05
N GLY A 19 -4.65 -3.30 4.21
CA GLY A 19 -4.77 -3.96 2.91
C GLY A 19 -3.58 -3.65 1.99
N SER A 20 -3.15 -2.39 1.94
CA SER A 20 -1.97 -1.99 1.17
C SER A 20 -0.70 -2.69 1.64
N PHE A 21 -0.50 -2.81 2.96
CA PHE A 21 0.67 -3.50 3.50
C PHE A 21 0.61 -5.02 3.27
N LEU A 22 -0.55 -5.64 3.47
CA LEU A 22 -0.73 -7.07 3.22
C LEU A 22 -0.47 -7.45 1.76
N ASN A 23 -0.74 -6.56 0.80
CA ASN A 23 -0.39 -6.78 -0.60
C ASN A 23 1.13 -6.92 -0.81
N VAL A 24 1.93 -6.10 -0.11
CA VAL A 24 3.40 -6.22 -0.12
C VAL A 24 3.84 -7.55 0.50
N VAL A 25 3.21 -7.96 1.61
CA VAL A 25 3.51 -9.23 2.29
C VAL A 25 3.20 -10.42 1.38
N ALA A 26 2.01 -10.44 0.78
CA ALA A 26 1.56 -11.50 -0.13
C ALA A 26 2.51 -11.66 -1.34
N TYR A 27 3.08 -10.56 -1.83
CA TYR A 27 4.03 -10.59 -2.93
C TYR A 27 5.45 -11.03 -2.51
N ARG A 28 5.98 -10.49 -1.40
CA ARG A 28 7.39 -10.66 -1.01
C ARG A 28 7.67 -11.94 -0.22
N VAL A 29 6.78 -12.35 0.67
CA VAL A 29 7.03 -13.49 1.60
C VAL A 29 7.21 -14.81 0.85
N PRO A 30 6.37 -15.19 -0.14
CA PRO A 30 6.59 -16.42 -0.90
C PRO A 30 7.92 -16.46 -1.65
N LYS A 31 8.45 -15.27 -2.00
CA LYS A 31 9.74 -15.09 -2.68
C LYS A 31 10.93 -15.01 -1.73
N LYS A 32 10.69 -15.08 -0.40
CA LYS A 32 11.70 -14.87 0.65
C LYS A 32 12.41 -13.50 0.54
N GLU A 33 11.71 -12.51 0.00
CA GLU A 33 12.20 -11.14 -0.09
C GLU A 33 12.02 -10.40 1.25
N SER A 34 12.95 -9.50 1.57
CA SER A 34 12.85 -8.65 2.76
C SER A 34 11.71 -7.64 2.63
N LEU A 35 10.92 -7.46 3.69
CA LEU A 35 9.86 -6.44 3.76
C LEU A 35 10.39 -5.04 4.09
N ILE A 36 11.59 -4.94 4.67
CA ILE A 36 12.12 -3.70 5.23
C ILE A 36 13.02 -2.98 4.23
N ARG A 37 13.96 -3.71 3.60
CA ARG A 37 14.92 -3.16 2.64
C ARG A 37 15.31 -4.18 1.56
N PRO A 38 15.44 -3.77 0.29
CA PRO A 38 15.20 -2.43 -0.24
C PRO A 38 13.69 -2.06 -0.28
N GLY A 39 13.38 -0.79 -0.52
CA GLY A 39 12.00 -0.30 -0.68
C GLY A 39 11.30 -0.88 -1.91
N SER A 40 10.11 -0.35 -2.25
CA SER A 40 9.40 -0.73 -3.49
C SER A 40 10.28 -0.43 -4.71
N HIS A 41 10.32 -1.37 -5.65
CA HIS A 41 11.13 -1.27 -6.85
C HIS A 41 10.42 -1.97 -8.01
N CYS A 42 10.71 -1.53 -9.24
CA CYS A 42 10.19 -2.18 -10.44
C CYS A 42 10.83 -3.57 -10.59
N PRO A 43 10.04 -4.66 -10.75
CA PRO A 43 10.58 -6.00 -10.89
C PRO A 43 11.32 -6.23 -12.23
N SER A 44 11.09 -5.39 -13.24
CA SER A 44 11.72 -5.52 -14.56
C SER A 44 13.05 -4.77 -14.69
N CYS A 45 13.15 -3.56 -14.12
CA CYS A 45 14.34 -2.72 -14.27
C CYS A 45 15.04 -2.36 -12.95
N GLY A 46 14.47 -2.68 -11.80
CA GLY A 46 15.07 -2.43 -10.49
C GLY A 46 15.02 -0.97 -10.00
N HIS A 47 14.44 -0.04 -10.78
CA HIS A 47 14.29 1.36 -10.34
C HIS A 47 13.44 1.47 -9.08
N ALA A 48 13.86 2.31 -8.14
CA ALA A 48 13.12 2.56 -6.89
C ALA A 48 11.81 3.31 -7.17
N VAL A 49 10.70 2.77 -6.68
CA VAL A 49 9.36 3.35 -6.87
C VAL A 49 9.13 4.44 -5.82
N ARG A 50 8.64 5.61 -6.24
CA ARG A 50 8.33 6.70 -5.30
C ARG A 50 7.07 6.35 -4.52
N TRP A 51 6.96 6.84 -3.29
CA TRP A 51 5.83 6.49 -2.42
C TRP A 51 4.47 6.90 -3.02
N HIS A 52 4.40 8.01 -3.75
CA HIS A 52 3.17 8.48 -4.40
C HIS A 52 2.75 7.63 -5.61
N ASP A 53 3.69 6.95 -6.26
CA ASP A 53 3.39 6.05 -7.39
C ASP A 53 2.63 4.79 -6.92
N ASN A 54 2.73 4.45 -5.62
CA ASN A 54 1.98 3.36 -5.00
C ASN A 54 0.55 3.76 -4.59
N VAL A 55 0.09 4.99 -4.88
CA VAL A 55 -1.27 5.46 -4.56
C VAL A 55 -2.14 5.39 -5.83
N PRO A 56 -2.78 4.24 -6.13
CA PRO A 56 -3.49 4.04 -7.40
C PRO A 56 -4.67 5.02 -7.58
N VAL A 57 -5.24 5.52 -6.49
CA VAL A 57 -6.38 6.45 -6.51
C VAL A 57 -6.02 7.80 -7.14
N LEU A 58 -4.76 8.23 -7.03
CA LEU A 58 -4.29 9.48 -7.63
C LEU A 58 -3.88 9.30 -9.10
N GLY A 59 -3.41 8.10 -9.48
CA GLY A 59 -3.02 7.81 -10.86
C GLY A 59 -4.18 7.80 -11.86
N TRP A 60 -5.42 7.55 -11.41
CA TRP A 60 -6.61 7.60 -12.29
C TRP A 60 -7.13 9.02 -12.54
N LEU A 61 -6.77 9.98 -11.69
CA LEU A 61 -7.20 11.38 -11.78
C LEU A 61 -6.22 12.28 -12.56
N ALA A 62 -5.12 11.70 -13.06
CA ALA A 62 -4.01 12.39 -13.71
C ALA A 62 -3.95 12.10 -15.22
#